data_AF-A0A521TCF9-F1
#
_entry.id   AF-A0A521TCF9-F1
#
_cell.length_a   1.000
_cell.length_b   1.000
_cell.length_c   1.000
_cell.angle_alpha   90.00
_cell.angle_beta   90.00
_cell.angle_gamma   90.00
#
_symmetry.space_group_name_H-M   'P 1'
#
loop_
_entity.id
_entity.type
_entity.pdbx_description
1 polymer ?
#
loop_
_entity_poly.entity_id
_entity_poly.type
_entity_poly.pdbx_seq_one_letter_code
_entity_poly.pdbx_strand_id
1 'polypeptide(L)'
;VISLFALAGVPPLAGFWSKIMLFGGALDAGSTIWWAPWLAIAGVLNSALSLAYYGWITRKMYFEGETEKRISEPKSVIAIMIFSIVFLVGFGVYPDPIIKFVEFAAPTLSLGIMP
;
A
#
# COMPACT_ATOMS: atom_id res chain seq x y z
N VAL A 1 10.97 -4.69 -6.32
CA VAL A 1 10.10 -5.85 -5.99
C VAL A 1 9.33 -5.63 -4.70
N ILE A 2 10.00 -5.40 -3.56
CA ILE A 2 9.31 -5.14 -2.27
C ILE A 2 8.30 -3.99 -2.40
N SER A 3 8.65 -2.91 -3.08
CA SER A 3 7.74 -1.80 -3.36
C SER A 3 6.54 -2.19 -4.24
N LEU A 4 6.69 -3.14 -5.18
CA LEU A 4 5.58 -3.65 -5.98
C LEU A 4 4.60 -4.46 -5.12
N PHE A 5 5.10 -5.28 -4.20
CA PHE A 5 4.26 -5.99 -3.24
C PHE A 5 3.59 -5.03 -2.24
N ALA A 6 4.25 -3.93 -1.88
CA ALA A 6 3.64 -2.90 -1.03
C ALA A 6 2.48 -2.21 -1.74
N LEU A 7 2.64 -1.88 -3.04
CA LEU A 7 1.57 -1.35 -3.89
C LEU A 7 0.43 -2.37 -4.10
N ALA A 8 0.79 -3.65 -4.28
CA ALA A 8 -0.17 -4.75 -4.35
C ALA A 8 -1.01 -4.86 -3.07
N GLY A 9 -0.49 -4.38 -1.93
CA GLY A 9 -1.14 -4.46 -0.63
C GLY A 9 -0.99 -5.84 0.01
N VAL A 10 0.17 -6.49 -0.17
CA VAL A 10 0.47 -7.75 0.52
C VAL A 10 0.68 -7.48 2.03
N PRO A 11 0.01 -8.21 2.94
CA PRO A 11 0.33 -8.16 4.37
C PRO A 11 1.74 -8.76 4.54
N PRO A 12 2.76 -8.03 5.02
CA PRO A 12 2.84 -7.10 6.15
C PRO A 12 3.47 -5.74 5.78
N LEU A 13 3.14 -5.22 4.59
CA LEU A 13 3.69 -3.97 4.04
C LEU A 13 2.75 -2.79 4.30
N ALA A 14 3.28 -1.57 4.39
CA ALA A 14 2.50 -0.38 4.72
C ALA A 14 1.27 -0.14 3.80
N GLY A 15 1.34 -0.53 2.52
CA GLY A 15 0.22 -0.39 1.59
C GLY A 15 -1.00 -1.26 1.89
N PHE A 16 -0.87 -2.30 2.72
CA PHE A 16 -1.99 -3.12 3.18
C PHE A 16 -2.87 -2.34 4.18
N TRP A 17 -2.27 -1.73 5.20
CA TRP A 17 -2.98 -0.95 6.21
C TRP A 17 -3.74 0.23 5.62
N SER A 18 -3.13 0.93 4.66
CA SER A 18 -3.79 2.02 3.94
C SER A 18 -5.09 1.55 3.25
N LYS A 19 -5.06 0.39 2.57
CA LYS A 19 -6.25 -0.15 1.89
C LYS A 19 -7.33 -0.57 2.88
N ILE A 20 -6.97 -1.23 3.98
CA ILE A 20 -7.94 -1.62 5.01
C ILE A 20 -8.65 -0.40 5.57
N MET A 21 -7.92 0.67 5.88
CA MET A 21 -8.52 1.90 6.40
C MET A 21 -9.48 2.54 5.40
N LEU A 22 -9.12 2.55 4.11
CA LEU A 22 -10.00 3.05 3.05
C LEU A 22 -11.26 2.18 2.88
N PHE A 23 -11.13 0.85 2.96
CA PHE A 23 -12.27 -0.05 2.84
C PHE A 23 -13.19 0.03 4.07
N GLY A 24 -12.62 0.10 5.27
CA GLY A 24 -13.35 0.33 6.51
C GLY A 24 -14.14 1.64 6.46
N GLY A 25 -13.50 2.74 6.09
CA GLY A 25 -14.19 4.03 5.94
C GLY A 25 -15.31 4.02 4.89
N ALA A 26 -15.14 3.28 3.79
CA ALA A 26 -16.20 3.13 2.78
C ALA A 26 -17.38 2.28 3.28
N LEU A 27 -17.14 1.30 4.16
CA LEU A 27 -18.19 0.51 4.81
C LEU A 27 -18.92 1.34 5.87
N ASP A 28 -18.19 2.07 6.71
CA ASP A 28 -18.76 2.93 7.77
C ASP A 28 -19.64 4.05 7.17
N ALA A 29 -19.18 4.62 6.06
CA ALA A 29 -19.93 5.60 5.27
C ALA A 29 -21.22 5.02 4.66
N GLY A 30 -21.41 3.70 4.64
CA GLY A 30 -22.63 3.05 4.16
C GLY A 30 -23.91 3.47 4.90
N SER A 31 -23.76 3.92 6.15
CA SER A 31 -24.86 4.47 6.96
C SER A 31 -25.39 5.81 6.43
N THR A 32 -24.51 6.64 5.86
CA THR A 32 -24.83 7.97 5.31
C THR A 32 -25.02 7.93 3.79
N ILE A 33 -24.21 7.11 3.11
CA ILE A 33 -24.12 7.00 1.65
C ILE A 33 -24.34 5.54 1.29
N TRP A 34 -25.57 5.19 0.90
CA TRP A 34 -25.99 3.80 0.65
C TRP A 34 -25.11 3.04 -0.37
N TRP A 35 -24.50 3.74 -1.32
CA TRP A 35 -23.65 3.14 -2.36
C TRP A 35 -22.16 3.04 -1.98
N ALA A 36 -21.73 3.62 -0.86
CA ALA A 36 -20.33 3.61 -0.42
C ALA A 36 -19.74 2.20 -0.22
N PRO A 37 -20.48 1.19 0.30
CA PRO A 37 -19.97 -0.17 0.40
C PRO A 37 -19.57 -0.78 -0.94
N TRP A 38 -20.17 -0.32 -2.04
CA TRP A 38 -19.80 -0.76 -3.39
C TRP A 38 -18.40 -0.31 -3.79
N LEU A 39 -17.92 0.82 -3.25
CA LEU A 39 -16.54 1.28 -3.44
C LEU A 39 -15.55 0.36 -2.73
N ALA A 40 -15.89 -0.15 -1.54
CA ALA A 40 -15.04 -1.12 -0.85
C ALA A 40 -14.89 -2.39 -1.70
N ILE A 41 -15.99 -2.90 -2.26
CA ILE A 41 -15.98 -4.07 -3.15
C ILE A 41 -15.13 -3.80 -4.40
N ALA A 42 -15.36 -2.68 -5.09
CA ALA A 42 -14.58 -2.28 -6.26
C ALA A 42 -13.08 -2.14 -5.93
N GLY A 43 -12.76 -1.58 -4.76
CA GLY A 43 -11.40 -1.41 -4.27
C GLY A 43 -10.70 -2.74 -3.98
N VAL A 44 -11.39 -3.69 -3.35
CA VAL A 44 -10.87 -5.05 -3.10
C VAL A 44 -10.61 -5.78 -4.41
N LEU A 45 -11.54 -5.72 -5.36
CA LEU A 45 -11.37 -6.30 -6.70
C LEU A 45 -10.18 -5.68 -7.43
N ASN A 46 -10.07 -4.35 -7.41
CA ASN A 46 -8.93 -3.64 -7.98
C ASN A 46 -7.61 -4.07 -7.32
N SER A 47 -7.60 -4.29 -6.00
CA SER A 47 -6.42 -4.79 -5.30
C SER A 47 -6.04 -6.22 -5.69
N ALA A 48 -7.03 -7.09 -5.92
CA ALA A 48 -6.78 -8.45 -6.42
C ALA A 48 -6.21 -8.45 -7.85
N LEU A 49 -6.77 -7.61 -8.73
CA LEU A 49 -6.21 -7.37 -10.07
C LEU A 49 -4.78 -6.84 -9.98
N SER A 50 -4.54 -5.91 -9.06
CA SER A 50 -3.24 -5.33 -8.75
C SER A 50 -2.18 -6.37 -8.41
N LEU A 51 -2.53 -7.31 -7.55
CA LEU A 51 -1.65 -8.42 -7.19
C LEU A 51 -1.29 -9.28 -8.42
N ALA A 52 -2.23 -9.55 -9.32
CA ALA A 52 -1.99 -10.36 -10.51
C ALA A 52 -0.95 -9.73 -11.46
N TYR A 53 -1.15 -8.47 -11.87
CA TYR A 53 -0.23 -7.85 -12.82
C TYR A 53 1.12 -7.49 -12.18
N TYR A 54 1.17 -7.09 -10.90
CA TYR A 54 2.44 -6.91 -10.19
C TYR A 54 3.21 -8.23 -10.01
N GLY A 55 2.49 -9.34 -9.80
CA GLY A 55 3.07 -10.67 -9.78
C GLY A 55 3.73 -11.04 -11.10
N TRP A 56 3.07 -10.76 -12.23
CA TRP A 56 3.66 -10.97 -13.56
C TRP A 56 4.92 -10.14 -13.79
N ILE A 57 4.92 -8.86 -13.42
CA ILE A 57 6.12 -8.01 -13.51
C ILE A 57 7.25 -8.59 -12.67
N THR A 58 6.96 -8.96 -11.42
CA THR A 58 7.96 -9.56 -10.52
C THR A 58 8.52 -10.86 -11.08
N ARG A 59 7.66 -11.69 -11.69
CA ARG A 59 8.10 -12.91 -12.37
C ARG A 59 9.06 -12.58 -13.50
N LYS A 60 8.75 -11.60 -14.35
CA LYS A 60 9.66 -11.19 -15.41
C LYS A 60 11.02 -10.73 -14.87
N MET A 61 11.01 -9.95 -13.79
CA MET A 61 12.25 -9.43 -13.18
C MET A 61 13.21 -10.52 -12.65
N TYR A 62 12.70 -11.66 -12.20
CA TYR A 62 13.54 -12.73 -11.61
C TYR A 62 13.74 -13.95 -12.52
N PHE A 63 12.77 -14.26 -13.38
CA PHE A 63 12.73 -15.52 -14.14
C PHE A 63 13.00 -15.33 -15.63
N GLU A 64 12.97 -14.11 -16.16
CA GLU A 64 13.54 -13.84 -17.48
C GLU A 64 15.05 -13.61 -17.28
N GLY A 65 15.87 -14.39 -17.99
CA GLY A 65 17.33 -14.37 -17.81
C GLY A 65 17.96 -13.03 -18.16
N GLU A 66 19.14 -12.75 -17.59
CA GLU A 66 19.88 -11.53 -17.88
C GLU A 66 20.38 -11.54 -19.34
N THR A 67 19.76 -10.73 -20.20
CA THR A 67 20.20 -10.57 -21.60
C THR A 67 21.37 -9.59 -21.74
N GLU A 68 21.56 -8.72 -20.74
CA GLU A 68 22.49 -7.58 -20.78
C GLU A 68 23.47 -7.60 -19.61
N LYS A 69 24.66 -7.02 -19.80
CA LYS A 69 25.67 -6.90 -18.73
C LYS A 69 25.16 -6.04 -17.57
N ARG A 70 25.30 -6.56 -16.35
CA ARG A 70 24.98 -5.83 -15.11
C ARG A 70 25.76 -4.51 -15.03
N ILE A 71 25.03 -3.40 -15.03
CA ILE A 71 25.59 -2.06 -14.85
C ILE A 71 25.81 -1.82 -13.35
N SER A 72 26.95 -1.21 -12.99
CA SER A 72 27.20 -0.83 -11.60
C SER A 72 26.31 0.33 -11.22
N GLU A 73 25.44 0.12 -10.24
CA GLU A 73 24.60 1.18 -9.69
C GLU A 73 25.40 2.09 -8.74
N PRO A 74 25.14 3.41 -8.73
CA PRO A 74 25.73 4.32 -7.74
C PRO A 74 25.30 3.92 -6.32
N LYS A 75 26.23 4.00 -5.36
CA LYS A 75 25.96 3.68 -3.94
C LYS A 75 24.84 4.53 -3.35
N SER A 76 24.62 5.75 -3.84
CA SER A 76 23.53 6.64 -3.42
C SER A 76 22.15 6.07 -3.75
N VAL A 77 21.99 5.47 -4.93
CA VAL A 77 20.72 4.87 -5.37
C VAL A 77 20.37 3.68 -4.48
N ILE A 78 21.36 2.82 -4.22
CA ILE A 78 21.20 1.67 -3.33
C ILE A 78 20.82 2.11 -1.91
N ALA A 79 21.46 3.16 -1.39
CA ALA A 79 21.15 3.69 -0.05
C ALA A 79 19.70 4.20 0.05
N ILE A 80 19.23 4.96 -0.94
CA ILE A 80 17.85 5.46 -0.99
C ILE A 80 16.86 4.30 -1.10
N MET A 81 17.18 3.28 -1.90
CA MET A 81 16.32 2.09 -2.05
C MET A 81 16.19 1.33 -0.74
N ILE A 82 17.30 1.07 -0.03
CA ILE A 82 17.29 0.40 1.28
C ILE A 82 16.49 1.23 2.28
N PHE A 83 16.75 2.54 2.36
CA PHE A 83 16.00 3.44 3.23
C PHE A 83 14.49 3.33 2.97
N SER A 84 14.07 3.40 1.71
CA SER A 84 12.65 3.31 1.34
C SER A 84 12.02 1.97 1.73
N ILE A 85 12.75 0.87 1.57
CA ILE A 85 12.30 -0.47 1.99
C ILE A 85 12.12 -0.55 3.51
N VAL A 86 13.05 0.02 4.28
CA VAL A 86 12.97 0.06 5.75
C VAL A 86 11.70 0.77 6.20
N PHE A 87 11.33 1.89 5.58
CA PHE A 87 10.07 2.57 5.89
C PHE A 87 8.84 1.76 5.47
N LEU A 88 8.83 1.18 4.27
CA LEU A 88 7.73 0.36 3.77
C LEU A 88 7.42 -0.86 4.66
N VAL A 89 8.48 -1.52 5.15
CA VAL A 89 8.36 -2.69 6.02
C VAL A 89 8.12 -2.24 7.47
N GLY A 90 8.87 -1.26 7.96
CA GLY A 90 8.78 -0.77 9.34
C GLY A 90 7.37 -0.28 9.68
N PHE A 91 6.78 0.55 8.82
CA PHE A 91 5.40 1.00 8.98
C PHE A 91 4.36 -0.08 8.64
N GLY A 92 4.73 -1.07 7.84
CA GLY A 92 3.88 -2.24 7.59
C GLY A 92 3.76 -3.15 8.81
N VAL A 93 4.83 -3.30 9.58
CA VAL A 93 4.84 -4.11 10.82
C VAL A 93 4.28 -3.32 12.00
N TYR A 94 4.63 -2.04 12.11
CA TYR A 94 4.17 -1.15 13.17
C TYR A 94 3.51 0.11 12.58
N PRO A 95 2.21 0.06 12.23
CA PRO A 95 1.51 1.17 11.60
C PRO A 95 1.10 2.28 12.58
N ASP A 96 1.02 1.99 13.89
CA ASP A 96 0.55 2.92 14.92
C ASP A 96 1.16 4.34 14.87
N PRO A 97 2.49 4.53 14.65
CA PRO A 97 3.07 5.87 14.61
C PRO A 97 2.51 6.73 13.48
N ILE A 98 2.27 6.13 12.30
CA ILE A 98 1.65 6.83 11.18
C ILE A 98 0.20 7.17 11.50
N ILE A 99 -0.54 6.22 12.05
CA ILE A 99 -1.96 6.38 12.33
C ILE A 99 -2.17 7.54 13.32
N LYS A 100 -1.41 7.55 14.42
CA LYS A 100 -1.45 8.64 15.41
C LYS A 100 -1.05 9.99 14.82
N PHE A 101 -0.07 10.00 13.90
CA PHE A 101 0.32 11.23 13.21
C PHE A 101 -0.81 11.76 12.32
N VAL A 102 -1.53 10.88 11.62
CA VAL A 102 -2.69 11.24 10.80
C VAL A 102 -3.86 11.73 11.67
N GLU A 103 -4.14 11.06 12.79
CA GLU A 103 -5.18 11.49 13.74
C GLU A 103 -4.92 12.90 14.29
N PHE A 104 -3.67 13.21 14.63
CA PHE A 104 -3.28 14.55 15.06
C PHE A 104 -3.45 15.61 13.96
N ALA A 105 -3.26 15.23 12.70
CA ALA A 105 -3.32 16.14 11.55
C ALA A 105 -4.75 16.34 10.99
N ALA A 106 -5.67 15.39 11.22
CA ALA A 106 -7.02 15.39 10.64
C ALA A 106 -8.20 15.67 11.62
N PRO A 107 -8.06 16.41 12.75
CA PRO A 107 -9.13 16.55 13.74
C PRO A 107 -10.37 17.32 13.21
N THR A 108 -10.21 18.13 12.16
CA THR A 108 -11.34 18.83 11.52
C THR A 108 -12.12 17.95 10.55
N LEU A 109 -11.53 16.85 10.07
CA LEU A 109 -12.18 15.91 9.14
C LEU A 109 -13.01 14.87 9.89
N SER A 110 -12.64 14.53 11.13
CA SER A 110 -13.34 13.49 11.93
C SER A 110 -14.67 13.97 12.54
N LEU A 111 -14.91 15.28 12.62
CA LEU A 111 -16.13 15.88 13.19
C LEU A 111 -17.42 15.60 12.38
N GLY A 112 -17.32 15.01 11.19
CA GLY A 112 -18.48 14.70 10.33
C GLY A 112 -18.81 13.22 10.15
N ILE A 113 -18.04 12.29 10.75
CA ILE A 113 -18.14 10.85 10.45
C ILE A 113 -18.18 9.96 11.71
N MET A 114 -18.18 10.54 12.92
CA MET A 114 -18.49 9.79 14.14
C MET A 114 -19.92 10.11 14.59
N PRO A 115 -20.76 9.11 14.95
CA PRO A 115 -22.01 9.36 15.66
C PRO A 115 -21.76 9.98 17.04
#